data_AF-A0A4Q2VLE0-F1
#
_entry.id   AF-A0A4Q2VLE0-F1
#
_cell.length_a   1.000
_cell.length_b   1.000
_cell.length_c   1.000
_cell.angle_alpha   90.00
_cell.angle_beta   90.00
_cell.angle_gamma   90.00
#
_symmetry.space_group_name_H-M   'P 1'
#
loop_
_entity.id
_entity.type
_entity.pdbx_description
1 polymer ?
#
loop_
_entity_poly.entity_id
_entity_poly.type
_entity_poly.pdbx_seq_one_letter_code
_entity_poly.pdbx_strand_id
1 'polypeptide(L)'
;MQSDYRFLVDGSLVKYVITAPGTFLCDREDRAFEPVLLGNLFPHFPPGDWNNGHVARGPATGEPSFVKTEIVQFPGAQNCWHPLRFNELEFTRQERLRQRVHVSMHPDVNAAYEWLQNSEVVPTFLGHVTEGKDGRVIGFVTEFIEDTRPAEPRDIVECEKALKKLHELRIKMGDTNKFNFLVRDGHGVMIADLETAKQAGSQDELDEEMKGLRASLEDTSFLGGKYIVEE
;
A
#
# COMPACT_ATOMS: atom_id res chain seq x y z
N MET A 1 -22.91 -2.08 8.57
CA MET A 1 -22.04 -1.87 7.39
C MET A 1 -21.63 -3.23 6.84
N GLN A 2 -21.47 -3.32 5.53
CA GLN A 2 -20.83 -4.46 4.87
C GLN A 2 -19.38 -4.59 5.38
N SER A 3 -18.82 -5.80 5.36
CA SER A 3 -17.42 -6.03 5.73
C SER A 3 -16.79 -6.98 4.74
N ASP A 4 -15.54 -6.72 4.40
CA ASP A 4 -14.78 -7.47 3.40
C ASP A 4 -13.56 -8.10 4.07
N TYR A 5 -13.33 -9.37 3.78
CA TYR A 5 -12.29 -10.19 4.38
C TYR A 5 -11.46 -10.86 3.29
N ARG A 6 -10.18 -11.08 3.59
CA ARG A 6 -9.24 -11.82 2.76
C ARG A 6 -8.63 -12.92 3.60
N PHE A 7 -8.80 -14.16 3.18
CA PHE A 7 -8.30 -15.34 3.87
C PHE A 7 -7.27 -16.05 3.01
N LEU A 8 -6.22 -16.56 3.66
CA LEU A 8 -5.30 -17.52 3.07
C LEU A 8 -5.68 -18.91 3.58
N VAL A 9 -6.24 -19.73 2.69
CA VAL A 9 -6.68 -21.10 2.97
C VAL A 9 -5.61 -22.07 2.50
N ASP A 10 -5.29 -23.09 3.30
CA ASP A 10 -4.28 -24.11 3.02
C ASP A 10 -2.90 -23.55 2.61
N GLY A 11 -2.55 -22.37 3.15
CA GLY A 11 -1.27 -21.70 2.92
C GLY A 11 -1.04 -21.16 1.51
N SER A 12 -2.00 -21.28 0.59
CA SER A 12 -1.78 -20.88 -0.82
C SER A 12 -3.03 -20.34 -1.52
N LEU A 13 -4.23 -20.68 -1.06
CA LEU A 13 -5.48 -20.30 -1.72
C LEU A 13 -6.04 -19.03 -1.11
N VAL A 14 -5.99 -17.92 -1.85
CA VAL A 14 -6.61 -16.67 -1.40
C VAL A 14 -8.11 -16.70 -1.69
N LYS A 15 -8.91 -16.47 -0.65
CA LYS A 15 -10.37 -16.36 -0.71
C LYS A 15 -10.80 -14.99 -0.20
N TYR A 16 -11.58 -14.29 -1.01
CA TYR A 16 -12.23 -13.04 -0.63
C TYR A 16 -13.64 -13.34 -0.14
N VAL A 17 -14.05 -12.77 0.98
CA VAL A 17 -15.39 -12.97 1.52
C VAL A 17 -16.02 -11.65 1.93
N ILE A 18 -17.22 -11.43 1.43
CA ILE A 18 -18.03 -10.25 1.70
C ILE A 18 -19.17 -10.65 2.63
N THR A 19 -19.33 -9.93 3.74
CA THR A 19 -20.45 -10.14 4.67
C THR A 19 -21.47 -9.03 4.55
N ALA A 20 -22.75 -9.40 4.40
CA ALA A 20 -23.85 -8.45 4.44
C ALA A 20 -23.93 -7.70 5.80
N PRO A 21 -24.52 -6.50 5.85
CA PRO A 21 -24.79 -5.81 7.11
C PRO A 21 -25.61 -6.69 8.07
N GLY A 22 -25.19 -6.77 9.34
CA GLY A 22 -25.89 -7.58 10.35
C GLY A 22 -25.63 -9.08 10.27
N THR A 23 -24.69 -9.53 9.42
CA THR A 23 -24.28 -10.94 9.37
C THR A 23 -23.72 -11.41 10.71
N PHE A 24 -22.80 -10.66 11.33
CA PHE A 24 -22.29 -10.96 12.67
C PHE A 24 -22.90 -9.99 13.68
N LEU A 25 -23.41 -10.53 14.80
CA LEU A 25 -24.07 -9.77 15.88
C LEU A 25 -23.10 -9.39 17.01
N CYS A 26 -21.80 -9.55 16.79
CA CYS A 26 -20.75 -9.13 17.72
C CYS A 26 -20.29 -7.69 17.43
N ASP A 27 -19.44 -7.18 18.32
CA ASP A 27 -18.86 -5.86 18.15
C ASP A 27 -17.88 -5.82 16.95
N ARG A 28 -17.25 -4.67 16.74
CA ARG A 28 -16.31 -4.52 15.61
C ARG A 28 -14.95 -5.15 15.90
N GLU A 29 -14.57 -5.28 17.16
CA GLU A 29 -13.26 -5.79 17.57
C GLU A 29 -13.20 -7.30 17.40
N ASP A 30 -14.27 -8.01 17.79
CA ASP A 30 -14.47 -9.44 17.55
C ASP A 30 -14.42 -9.79 16.06
N ARG A 31 -14.88 -8.88 15.20
CA ARG A 31 -14.84 -9.06 13.73
C ARG A 31 -13.45 -8.86 13.13
N ALA A 32 -12.51 -8.28 13.86
CA ALA A 32 -11.14 -8.04 13.39
C ALA A 32 -10.13 -9.02 14.02
N PHE A 33 -10.53 -9.76 15.06
CA PHE A 33 -9.67 -10.70 15.76
C PHE A 33 -9.81 -12.11 15.18
N GLU A 34 -8.79 -12.53 14.41
CA GLU A 34 -8.78 -13.80 13.66
C GLU A 34 -9.25 -15.04 14.46
N PRO A 35 -8.81 -15.28 15.71
CA PRO A 35 -9.24 -16.47 16.43
C PRO A 35 -10.75 -16.52 16.69
N VAL A 36 -11.38 -15.38 16.98
CA VAL A 36 -12.83 -15.28 17.16
C VAL A 36 -13.53 -15.33 15.80
N LEU A 37 -12.97 -14.64 14.80
CA LEU A 37 -13.50 -14.56 13.46
C LEU A 37 -13.62 -15.94 12.78
N LEU A 38 -12.53 -16.70 12.76
CA LEU A 38 -12.48 -18.03 12.13
C LEU A 38 -13.01 -19.14 13.03
N GLY A 39 -12.87 -19.01 14.35
CA GLY A 39 -13.28 -20.04 15.30
C GLY A 39 -14.77 -20.04 15.60
N ASN A 40 -15.40 -18.86 15.69
CA ASN A 40 -16.76 -18.73 16.23
C ASN A 40 -17.74 -18.06 15.26
N LEU A 41 -17.28 -17.12 14.43
CA LEU A 41 -18.18 -16.26 13.65
C LEU A 41 -18.40 -16.77 12.22
N PHE A 42 -17.33 -17.17 11.54
CA PHE A 42 -17.43 -17.58 10.14
C PHE A 42 -17.97 -19.00 9.96
N PRO A 43 -18.91 -19.22 9.02
CA PRO A 43 -19.30 -20.56 8.64
C PRO A 43 -18.13 -21.29 7.96
N HIS A 44 -18.15 -22.62 7.99
CA HIS A 44 -17.17 -23.42 7.25
C HIS A 44 -17.16 -23.05 5.76
N PHE A 45 -15.96 -22.94 5.21
CA PHE A 45 -15.77 -22.59 3.80
C PHE A 45 -16.28 -23.75 2.93
N PRO A 46 -17.18 -23.48 1.97
CA PRO A 46 -17.63 -24.51 1.04
C PRO A 46 -16.45 -24.99 0.19
N PRO A 47 -16.41 -26.27 -0.20
CA PRO A 47 -15.36 -26.78 -1.07
C PRO A 47 -15.44 -26.16 -2.48
N GLY A 48 -14.33 -26.22 -3.21
CA GLY A 48 -14.24 -25.81 -4.62
C GLY A 48 -13.39 -24.58 -4.90
N ASP A 49 -13.32 -24.23 -6.18
CA ASP A 49 -12.31 -23.29 -6.73
C ASP A 49 -12.76 -21.82 -6.73
N TRP A 50 -13.83 -21.50 -6.01
CA TRP A 50 -14.31 -20.13 -5.88
C TRP A 50 -13.24 -19.24 -5.24
N ASN A 51 -13.18 -17.96 -5.58
CA ASN A 51 -12.26 -17.01 -4.93
C ASN A 51 -13.01 -15.83 -4.30
N ASN A 52 -14.32 -15.72 -4.54
CA ASN A 52 -15.18 -14.71 -3.94
C ASN A 52 -16.42 -15.38 -3.34
N GLY A 53 -16.65 -15.17 -2.04
CA GLY A 53 -17.79 -15.68 -1.30
C GLY A 53 -18.63 -14.56 -0.70
N HIS A 54 -19.93 -14.78 -0.58
CA HIS A 54 -20.85 -13.86 0.08
C HIS A 54 -21.51 -14.57 1.25
N VAL A 55 -21.39 -13.99 2.44
CA VAL A 55 -21.95 -14.52 3.68
C VAL A 55 -23.04 -13.59 4.18
N ALA A 56 -24.23 -14.16 4.36
CA ALA A 56 -25.38 -13.46 4.92
C ALA A 56 -26.04 -14.32 5.99
N ARG A 57 -26.80 -13.66 6.87
CA ARG A 57 -27.62 -14.35 7.85
C ARG A 57 -28.81 -14.99 7.14
N GLY A 58 -28.96 -16.32 7.28
CA GLY A 58 -30.05 -17.05 6.66
C GLY A 58 -31.39 -16.64 7.28
N PRO A 59 -32.46 -16.39 6.49
CA PRO A 59 -33.75 -15.97 7.04
C PRO A 59 -34.45 -17.09 7.86
N ALA A 60 -34.09 -18.36 7.63
CA ALA A 60 -34.70 -19.50 8.31
C ALA A 60 -33.97 -19.92 9.59
N THR A 61 -32.64 -19.92 9.58
CA THR A 61 -31.81 -20.36 10.72
C THR A 61 -31.42 -19.20 11.62
N GLY A 62 -31.43 -17.98 11.08
CA GLY A 62 -30.84 -16.84 11.74
C GLY A 62 -29.32 -16.94 11.87
N GLU A 63 -28.63 -17.88 11.21
CA GLU A 63 -27.18 -18.06 11.33
C GLU A 63 -26.42 -17.57 10.07
N PRO A 64 -25.15 -17.12 10.20
CA PRO A 64 -24.31 -16.81 9.05
C PRO A 64 -24.08 -18.02 8.15
N SER A 65 -24.27 -17.87 6.84
CA SER A 65 -24.01 -18.92 5.85
C SER A 65 -23.56 -18.33 4.52
N PHE A 66 -22.78 -19.10 3.74
CA PHE A 66 -22.44 -18.72 2.37
C PHE A 66 -23.69 -18.81 1.49
N VAL A 67 -24.15 -17.67 1.00
CA VAL A 67 -25.32 -17.58 0.11
C VAL A 67 -24.94 -17.56 -1.36
N LYS A 68 -23.68 -17.24 -1.67
CA LYS A 68 -23.14 -17.23 -3.03
C LYS A 68 -21.63 -17.47 -2.99
N THR A 69 -21.14 -18.25 -3.93
CA THR A 69 -19.72 -18.40 -4.24
C THR A 69 -19.53 -18.27 -5.74
N GLU A 70 -18.43 -17.64 -6.13
CA GLU A 70 -18.12 -17.38 -7.54
C GLU A 70 -16.61 -17.27 -7.77
N ILE A 71 -16.23 -17.36 -9.04
CA ILE A 71 -14.88 -17.09 -9.51
C ILE A 71 -14.90 -15.71 -10.16
N VAL A 72 -14.13 -14.79 -9.60
CA VAL A 72 -14.00 -13.40 -10.05
C VAL A 72 -12.60 -13.16 -10.57
N GLN A 73 -12.47 -12.55 -11.73
CA GLN A 73 -11.21 -11.95 -12.17
C GLN A 73 -11.07 -10.58 -11.53
N PHE A 74 -10.39 -10.53 -10.39
CA PHE A 74 -10.11 -9.27 -9.72
C PHE A 74 -9.07 -8.45 -10.49
N PRO A 75 -9.17 -7.11 -10.45
CA PRO A 75 -8.21 -6.24 -11.11
C PRO A 75 -6.82 -6.38 -10.49
N GLY A 76 -5.82 -6.51 -11.35
CA GLY A 76 -4.41 -6.37 -11.00
C GLY A 76 -3.80 -5.17 -11.72
N ALA A 77 -2.58 -4.78 -11.32
CA ALA A 77 -1.85 -3.74 -12.02
C ALA A 77 -1.61 -4.13 -13.49
N GLN A 78 -1.98 -3.26 -14.42
CA GLN A 78 -1.91 -3.55 -15.87
C GLN A 78 -0.54 -3.21 -16.48
N ASN A 79 0.15 -2.20 -15.94
CA ASN A 79 1.42 -1.70 -16.47
C ASN A 79 2.64 -2.30 -15.74
N CYS A 80 2.80 -3.62 -15.83
CA CYS A 80 3.92 -4.33 -15.20
C CYS A 80 5.20 -4.23 -16.05
N TRP A 81 5.91 -3.10 -15.93
CA TRP A 81 7.09 -2.81 -16.76
C TRP A 81 8.37 -3.52 -16.28
N HIS A 82 8.51 -3.72 -14.97
CA HIS A 82 9.64 -4.45 -14.38
C HIS A 82 9.45 -5.97 -14.44
N PRO A 83 10.49 -6.77 -14.74
CA PRO A 83 10.38 -8.22 -14.86
C PRO A 83 10.34 -8.95 -13.52
N LEU A 84 10.97 -8.40 -12.46
CA LEU A 84 10.99 -9.05 -11.15
C LEU A 84 9.61 -9.02 -10.49
N ARG A 85 9.23 -10.17 -9.93
CA ARG A 85 7.98 -10.40 -9.21
C ARG A 85 8.29 -11.12 -7.91
N PHE A 86 7.73 -10.62 -6.82
CA PHE A 86 7.86 -11.18 -5.48
C PHE A 86 6.50 -11.66 -5.01
N ASN A 87 6.44 -12.91 -4.56
CA ASN A 87 5.24 -13.48 -3.99
C ASN A 87 5.02 -12.90 -2.59
N GLU A 88 3.85 -12.32 -2.31
CA GLU A 88 3.57 -11.71 -1.01
C GLU A 88 3.75 -12.68 0.18
N LEU A 89 3.57 -13.99 -0.04
CA LEU A 89 3.66 -15.01 1.01
C LEU A 89 5.11 -15.37 1.37
N GLU A 90 6.07 -14.95 0.55
CA GLU A 90 7.51 -15.16 0.79
C GLU A 90 8.12 -14.03 1.62
N PHE A 91 7.35 -12.97 1.91
CA PHE A 91 7.78 -11.91 2.83
C PHE A 91 7.65 -12.36 4.28
N THR A 92 8.75 -12.25 5.02
CA THR A 92 8.75 -12.43 6.47
C THR A 92 8.61 -11.08 7.16
N ARG A 93 7.49 -10.88 7.85
CA ARG A 93 7.24 -9.69 8.68
C ARG A 93 8.25 -9.65 9.83
N GLN A 94 8.89 -8.50 10.02
CA GLN A 94 9.86 -8.26 11.09
C GLN A 94 9.22 -7.43 12.21
N GLU A 95 8.93 -6.16 11.92
CA GLU A 95 8.46 -5.18 12.90
C GLU A 95 7.17 -4.53 12.42
N ARG A 96 6.27 -4.21 13.37
CA ARG A 96 5.09 -3.38 13.09
C ARG A 96 5.38 -1.95 13.53
N LEU A 97 5.54 -1.04 12.58
CA LEU A 97 5.78 0.38 12.88
C LEU A 97 4.49 1.08 13.33
N ARG A 98 3.39 0.88 12.58
CA ARG A 98 2.08 1.49 12.90
C ARG A 98 0.92 0.69 12.32
N GLN A 99 -0.31 1.20 12.44
CA GLN A 99 -1.47 0.57 11.81
C GLN A 99 -1.23 0.37 10.31
N ARG A 100 -1.35 -0.87 9.85
CA ARG A 100 -1.17 -1.29 8.44
C ARG A 100 0.23 -1.07 7.84
N VAL A 101 1.24 -0.72 8.64
CA VAL A 101 2.62 -0.55 8.16
C VAL A 101 3.55 -1.48 8.94
N HIS A 102 4.27 -2.32 8.20
CA HIS A 102 5.18 -3.31 8.74
C HIS A 102 6.49 -3.30 7.95
N VAL A 103 7.60 -3.48 8.64
CA VAL A 103 8.88 -3.84 8.03
C VAL A 103 8.84 -5.32 7.69
N SER A 104 9.21 -5.67 6.47
CA SER A 104 9.24 -7.06 6.00
C SER A 104 10.50 -7.32 5.17
N MET A 105 10.99 -8.55 5.21
CA MET A 105 12.14 -9.00 4.44
C MET A 105 11.74 -10.08 3.45
N HIS A 106 12.43 -10.11 2.31
CA HIS A 106 12.31 -11.16 1.30
C HIS A 106 13.72 -11.61 0.91
N PRO A 107 13.99 -12.92 0.82
CA PRO A 107 15.35 -13.43 0.57
C PRO A 107 15.98 -12.84 -0.70
N ASP A 108 15.20 -12.72 -1.77
CA ASP A 108 15.70 -12.24 -3.06
C ASP A 108 15.73 -10.71 -3.21
N VAL A 109 15.09 -9.96 -2.31
CA VAL A 109 15.09 -8.49 -2.37
C VAL A 109 16.50 -7.96 -2.09
N ASN A 110 17.24 -8.56 -1.16
CA ASN A 110 18.62 -8.17 -0.85
C ASN A 110 19.58 -8.35 -2.04
N ALA A 111 19.42 -9.43 -2.80
CA ALA A 111 20.19 -9.65 -4.03
C ALA A 111 19.79 -8.67 -5.15
N ALA A 112 18.51 -8.28 -5.20
CA ALA A 112 18.05 -7.30 -6.19
C ALA A 112 18.75 -5.95 -6.03
N TYR A 113 19.06 -5.51 -4.81
CA TYR A 113 19.80 -4.25 -4.58
C TYR A 113 21.16 -4.19 -5.29
N GLU A 114 21.84 -5.33 -5.49
CA GLU A 114 23.14 -5.35 -6.18
C GLU A 114 23.02 -5.05 -7.70
N TRP A 115 21.82 -5.22 -8.29
CA TRP A 115 21.59 -5.11 -9.73
C TRP A 115 20.77 -3.89 -10.15
N LEU A 116 20.21 -3.13 -9.20
CA LEU A 116 19.29 -2.05 -9.51
C LEU A 116 20.02 -0.72 -9.73
N GLN A 117 19.57 0.02 -10.75
CA GLN A 117 20.09 1.33 -11.12
C GLN A 117 19.35 2.42 -10.34
N ASN A 118 20.12 3.35 -9.75
CA ASN A 118 19.64 4.36 -8.82
C ASN A 118 19.08 5.61 -9.51
N SER A 119 17.96 6.11 -9.00
CA SER A 119 17.62 7.53 -9.07
C SER A 119 18.03 8.19 -7.76
N GLU A 120 18.69 9.35 -7.81
CA GLU A 120 19.06 10.06 -6.58
C GLU A 120 17.86 10.66 -5.83
N VAL A 121 16.70 10.76 -6.51
CA VAL A 121 15.55 11.54 -6.03
C VAL A 121 14.30 10.73 -5.74
N VAL A 122 14.22 9.46 -6.12
CA VAL A 122 13.08 8.60 -5.79
C VAL A 122 13.60 7.23 -5.32
N PRO A 123 12.89 6.54 -4.42
CA PRO A 123 13.27 5.19 -4.00
C PRO A 123 13.44 4.27 -5.21
N THR A 124 14.47 3.43 -5.18
CA THR A 124 14.70 2.46 -6.25
C THR A 124 13.57 1.45 -6.30
N PHE A 125 12.94 1.26 -7.47
CA PHE A 125 11.91 0.25 -7.65
C PHE A 125 12.57 -1.14 -7.77
N LEU A 126 12.18 -2.10 -6.91
CA LEU A 126 12.81 -3.42 -6.87
C LEU A 126 12.01 -4.47 -7.65
N GLY A 127 10.67 -4.35 -7.72
CA GLY A 127 9.84 -5.34 -8.40
C GLY A 127 8.35 -5.23 -8.07
N HIS A 128 7.55 -6.03 -8.76
CA HIS A 128 6.11 -6.13 -8.51
C HIS A 128 5.80 -7.14 -7.40
N VAL A 129 4.74 -6.93 -6.64
CA VAL A 129 4.23 -7.90 -5.65
C VAL A 129 3.03 -8.63 -6.24
N THR A 130 3.04 -9.96 -6.17
CA THR A 130 1.95 -10.82 -6.65
C THR A 130 1.16 -11.42 -5.50
N GLU A 131 -0.14 -11.59 -5.73
CA GLU A 131 -1.02 -12.37 -4.84
C GLU A 131 -0.74 -13.87 -5.02
N GLY A 132 0.13 -14.45 -4.18
CA GLY A 132 0.62 -15.80 -4.39
C GLY A 132 1.64 -15.89 -5.55
N LYS A 133 2.09 -17.10 -5.86
CA LYS A 133 3.20 -17.34 -6.78
C LYS A 133 2.92 -16.95 -8.23
N ASP A 134 1.73 -17.28 -8.74
CA ASP A 134 1.33 -17.05 -10.14
C ASP A 134 0.12 -16.11 -10.26
N GLY A 135 -0.18 -15.37 -9.19
CA GLY A 135 -1.36 -14.52 -9.15
C GLY A 135 -1.16 -13.15 -9.81
N ARG A 136 -2.21 -12.35 -9.69
CA ARG A 136 -2.20 -10.99 -10.23
C ARG A 136 -1.23 -10.10 -9.45
N VAL A 137 -0.70 -9.08 -10.12
CA VAL A 137 0.09 -8.04 -9.45
C VAL A 137 -0.85 -7.17 -8.61
N ILE A 138 -0.55 -7.08 -7.32
CA ILE A 138 -1.35 -6.35 -6.31
C ILE A 138 -0.59 -5.17 -5.69
N GLY A 139 0.71 -5.04 -5.99
CA GLY A 139 1.54 -3.98 -5.44
C GLY A 139 2.94 -4.00 -6.02
N PHE A 140 3.87 -3.35 -5.33
CA PHE A 140 5.28 -3.28 -5.70
C PHE A 140 6.17 -3.16 -4.47
N VAL A 141 7.47 -3.36 -4.67
CA VAL A 141 8.52 -3.21 -3.66
C VAL A 141 9.46 -2.10 -4.11
N THR A 142 9.83 -1.23 -3.18
CA THR A 142 10.88 -0.22 -3.37
C THR A 142 11.98 -0.39 -2.33
N GLU A 143 13.09 0.28 -2.57
CA GLU A 143 14.14 0.51 -1.60
C GLU A 143 13.56 1.01 -0.28
N PHE A 144 14.05 0.43 0.81
CA PHE A 144 13.78 0.93 2.15
C PHE A 144 14.80 2.02 2.48
N ILE A 145 14.31 3.21 2.80
CA ILE A 145 15.17 4.36 3.10
C ILE A 145 15.19 4.54 4.62
N GLU A 146 16.32 4.16 5.22
CA GLU A 146 16.59 4.31 6.65
C GLU A 146 16.83 5.77 7.04
N ASP A 147 16.62 6.06 8.33
CA ASP A 147 16.98 7.34 8.97
C ASP A 147 16.48 8.58 8.23
N THR A 148 15.22 8.54 7.82
CA THR A 148 14.55 9.70 7.20
C THR A 148 13.61 10.41 8.15
N ARG A 149 13.46 11.72 7.92
CA ARG A 149 12.38 12.51 8.50
C ARG A 149 11.58 13.20 7.40
N PRO A 150 10.30 13.50 7.62
CA PRO A 150 9.56 14.40 6.76
C PRO A 150 10.27 15.75 6.61
N ALA A 151 10.08 16.38 5.45
CA ALA A 151 10.56 17.73 5.23
C ALA A 151 9.86 18.74 6.14
N GLU A 152 10.61 19.77 6.50
CA GLU A 152 10.12 20.95 7.21
C GLU A 152 10.34 22.20 6.33
N PRO A 153 9.72 23.35 6.64
CA PRO A 153 9.94 24.59 5.89
C PRO A 153 11.41 24.99 5.73
N ARG A 154 12.28 24.59 6.66
CA ARG A 154 13.74 24.83 6.58
C ARG A 154 14.42 24.07 5.44
N ASP A 155 13.83 22.97 4.97
CA ASP A 155 14.40 22.08 3.96
C ASP A 155 13.98 22.49 2.52
N ILE A 156 13.31 23.63 2.36
CA ILE A 156 12.76 24.10 1.07
C ILE A 156 13.77 24.06 -0.07
N VAL A 157 15.03 24.46 0.17
CA VAL A 157 16.06 24.49 -0.88
C VAL A 157 16.37 23.09 -1.40
N GLU A 158 16.42 22.08 -0.52
CA GLU A 158 16.68 20.71 -0.94
C GLU A 158 15.44 20.06 -1.55
N CYS A 159 14.24 20.40 -1.06
CA CYS A 159 12.97 19.97 -1.66
C CYS A 159 12.80 20.52 -3.08
N GLU A 160 13.12 21.81 -3.30
CA GLU A 160 13.12 22.44 -4.63
C GLU A 160 14.11 21.75 -5.58
N LYS A 161 15.30 21.37 -5.11
CA LYS A 161 16.26 20.61 -5.91
C LYS A 161 15.73 19.23 -6.30
N ALA A 162 15.14 18.50 -5.36
CA ALA A 162 14.56 17.19 -5.63
C ALA A 162 13.40 17.29 -6.62
N LEU A 163 12.49 18.26 -6.41
CA LEU A 163 11.35 18.49 -7.28
C LEU A 163 11.79 18.95 -8.68
N LYS A 164 12.82 19.80 -8.77
CA LYS A 164 13.39 20.24 -10.04
C LYS A 164 13.93 19.06 -10.86
N LYS A 165 14.65 18.13 -10.23
CA LYS A 165 15.14 16.91 -10.90
C LYS A 165 13.97 16.08 -11.45
N LEU A 166 12.82 16.06 -10.78
CA LEU A 166 11.61 15.40 -11.27
C LEU A 166 10.99 16.18 -12.47
N HIS A 167 10.96 17.51 -12.40
CA HIS A 167 10.46 18.38 -13.47
C HIS A 167 11.31 18.32 -14.74
N GLU A 168 12.63 18.12 -14.62
CA GLU A 168 13.54 17.89 -15.74
C GLU A 168 13.16 16.64 -16.56
N LEU A 169 12.51 15.66 -15.92
CA LEU A 169 11.94 14.48 -16.57
C LEU A 169 10.52 14.70 -17.13
N ARG A 170 10.02 15.95 -17.10
CA ARG A 170 8.65 16.33 -17.45
C ARG A 170 7.58 15.61 -16.61
N ILE A 171 7.91 15.32 -15.35
CA ILE A 171 6.97 14.70 -14.40
C ILE A 171 6.50 15.78 -13.44
N LYS A 172 5.17 15.94 -13.34
CA LYS A 172 4.50 16.69 -12.28
C LYS A 172 4.23 15.74 -11.12
N MET A 173 4.60 16.11 -9.90
CA MET A 173 4.43 15.26 -8.73
C MET A 173 2.96 15.12 -8.32
N GLY A 174 2.17 16.19 -8.41
CA GLY A 174 0.75 16.25 -8.06
C GLY A 174 0.51 16.51 -6.57
N ASP A 175 1.18 15.77 -5.69
CA ASP A 175 1.03 15.86 -4.23
C ASP A 175 2.32 16.31 -3.55
N THR A 176 2.55 17.63 -3.47
CA THR A 176 3.76 18.22 -2.86
C THR A 176 3.70 18.28 -1.32
N ASN A 177 2.93 17.40 -0.68
CA ASN A 177 2.87 17.32 0.78
C ASN A 177 4.26 17.05 1.38
N LYS A 178 4.59 17.74 2.48
CA LYS A 178 5.87 17.59 3.17
C LYS A 178 6.21 16.16 3.61
N PHE A 179 5.20 15.32 3.83
CA PHE A 179 5.40 13.91 4.18
C PHE A 179 5.92 13.05 3.01
N ASN A 180 5.76 13.54 1.77
CA ASN A 180 6.26 12.89 0.57
C ASN A 180 7.71 13.29 0.26
N PHE A 181 8.28 14.24 1.00
CA PHE A 181 9.69 14.60 0.93
C PHE A 181 10.44 13.99 2.12
N LEU A 182 11.28 13.00 1.83
CA LEU A 182 12.08 12.28 2.79
C LEU A 182 13.46 12.91 2.87
N VAL A 183 13.73 13.65 3.95
CA VAL A 183 15.05 14.23 4.22
C VAL A 183 15.95 13.14 4.79
N ARG A 184 17.10 12.92 4.14
CA ARG A 184 18.13 11.96 4.56
C ARG A 184 19.33 12.72 5.11
N ASP A 185 19.78 12.34 6.30
CA ASP A 185 20.91 12.99 6.96
C ASP A 185 22.18 12.89 6.11
N GLY A 186 22.67 14.02 5.59
CA GLY A 186 23.88 14.09 4.76
C GLY A 186 23.71 13.70 3.28
N HIS A 187 22.54 13.19 2.86
CA HIS A 187 22.30 12.64 1.52
C HIS A 187 21.18 13.36 0.72
N GLY A 188 20.68 14.49 1.23
CA GLY A 188 19.67 15.34 0.56
C GLY A 188 18.25 14.81 0.70
N VAL A 189 17.35 15.24 -0.20
CA VAL A 189 15.91 14.92 -0.16
C VAL A 189 15.53 13.93 -1.25
N MET A 190 14.76 12.91 -0.88
CA MET A 190 14.07 11.99 -1.79
C MET A 190 12.57 12.28 -1.81
N ILE A 191 11.95 12.03 -2.95
CA ILE A 191 10.53 12.13 -3.20
C ILE A 191 9.93 10.72 -3.13
N ALA A 192 9.00 10.54 -2.21
CA ALA A 192 8.14 9.37 -2.09
C ALA A 192 6.73 9.68 -2.61
N ASP A 193 5.90 8.65 -2.66
CA ASP A 193 4.48 8.74 -3.03
C ASP A 193 4.19 9.45 -4.36
N LEU A 194 4.47 8.74 -5.46
CA LEU A 194 4.25 9.23 -6.82
C LEU A 194 2.88 8.80 -7.37
N GLU A 195 1.90 8.49 -6.52
CA GLU A 195 0.60 7.98 -6.98
C GLU A 195 -0.17 8.99 -7.83
N THR A 196 -0.01 10.28 -7.54
CA THR A 196 -0.64 11.39 -8.27
C THR A 196 0.25 11.94 -9.39
N ALA A 197 1.48 11.42 -9.51
CA ALA A 197 2.45 11.91 -10.46
C ALA A 197 2.03 11.57 -11.89
N LYS A 198 2.26 12.52 -12.79
CA LYS A 198 1.88 12.39 -14.20
C LYS A 198 2.86 13.11 -15.11
N GLN A 199 2.84 12.74 -16.38
CA GLN A 199 3.53 13.50 -17.40
C GLN A 199 2.89 14.90 -17.53
N ALA A 200 3.71 15.94 -17.42
CA ALA A 200 3.24 17.32 -17.46
C ALA A 200 2.85 17.73 -18.89
N GLY A 201 1.69 18.39 -19.03
CA GLY A 201 1.20 18.88 -20.32
C GLY A 201 1.88 20.18 -20.77
N SER A 202 2.40 20.98 -19.84
CA SER A 202 3.08 22.26 -20.10
C SER A 202 4.15 22.56 -19.05
N GLN A 203 5.00 23.56 -19.34
CA GLN A 203 5.96 24.09 -18.36
C GLN A 203 5.25 24.87 -17.24
N ASP A 204 4.16 25.58 -17.57
CA ASP A 204 3.39 26.35 -16.59
C ASP A 204 2.86 25.47 -15.45
N GLU A 205 2.42 24.24 -15.76
CA GLU A 205 1.97 23.27 -14.75
C GLU A 205 3.06 22.90 -13.72
N LEU A 206 4.33 22.85 -14.16
CA LEU A 206 5.49 22.54 -13.33
C LEU A 206 5.92 23.77 -12.53
N ASP A 207 5.91 24.94 -13.16
CA ASP A 207 6.24 26.21 -12.52
C ASP A 207 5.23 26.56 -11.41
N GLU A 208 3.94 26.28 -11.61
CA GLU A 208 2.90 26.40 -10.58
C GLU A 208 3.14 25.44 -9.41
N GLU A 209 3.49 24.19 -9.68
CA GLU A 209 3.81 23.21 -8.63
C GLU A 209 5.04 23.65 -7.81
N MET A 210 6.09 24.14 -8.49
CA MET A 210 7.29 24.67 -7.84
C MET A 210 6.98 25.89 -6.96
N LYS A 211 6.13 26.82 -7.44
CA LYS A 211 5.72 28.00 -6.66
C LYS A 211 4.90 27.63 -5.42
N GLY A 212 4.10 26.56 -5.50
CA GLY A 212 3.25 26.09 -4.41
C GLY A 212 4.00 25.35 -3.30
N LEU A 213 5.22 24.84 -3.58
CA LEU A 213 5.96 23.97 -2.68
C LEU A 213 6.16 24.55 -1.28
N ARG A 214 6.51 25.84 -1.16
CA ARG A 214 6.69 26.50 0.14
C ARG A 214 5.42 26.43 0.99
N ALA A 215 4.26 26.70 0.39
CA ALA A 215 2.99 26.66 1.10
C ALA A 215 2.65 25.22 1.55
N SER A 216 2.96 24.21 0.72
CA SER A 216 2.79 22.79 1.09
C SER A 216 3.67 22.36 2.27
N LEU A 217 4.91 22.87 2.34
CA LEU A 217 5.81 22.60 3.47
C LEU A 217 5.36 23.27 4.78
N GLU A 218 4.78 24.47 4.66
CA GLU A 218 4.27 25.25 5.80
C GLU A 218 2.88 24.78 6.28
N ASP A 219 2.21 23.90 5.54
CA ASP A 219 0.88 23.41 5.89
C ASP A 219 0.90 22.63 7.23
N THR A 220 -0.06 22.99 8.09
CA THR A 220 -0.27 22.42 9.43
C THR A 220 -1.57 21.63 9.53
N SER A 221 -2.30 21.47 8.42
CA SER A 221 -3.59 20.78 8.37
C SER A 221 -3.53 19.28 8.75
N PHE A 222 -2.34 18.69 8.89
CA PHE A 222 -2.08 17.25 9.11
C PHE A 222 -2.76 16.32 8.08
N LEU A 223 -3.27 16.86 6.97
CA LEU A 223 -3.71 16.07 5.83
C LEU A 223 -2.47 15.38 5.25
N GLY A 224 -2.52 14.06 5.09
CA GLY A 224 -1.41 13.25 4.54
C GLY A 224 -0.55 12.48 5.55
N GLY A 225 -0.62 12.75 6.86
CA GLY A 225 0.22 12.02 7.83
C GLY A 225 -0.22 12.16 9.28
N LYS A 226 -0.82 11.09 9.85
CA LYS A 226 -0.96 10.97 11.31
C LYS A 226 0.36 10.47 11.89
N TYR A 227 1.15 11.39 12.44
CA TYR A 227 2.13 11.06 13.46
C TYR A 227 1.44 11.27 14.80
N ILE A 228 1.08 10.17 15.47
CA ILE A 228 0.79 10.25 16.89
C ILE A 228 2.16 10.26 17.55
N VAL A 229 2.51 11.39 18.16
CA VAL A 229 3.60 11.43 19.12
C VAL A 229 3.09 10.67 20.34
N GLU A 230 3.66 9.50 20.61
CA GLU A 230 3.48 8.87 21.93
C GLU A 230 4.32 9.67 22.92
N GLU A 231 3.66 10.21 23.96
CA GLU A 231 4.31 10.70 25.19
C GLU A 231 4.83 9.54 26.04
#